data_AF-A0AAE8N135-F1
#
_entry.id   AF-A0AAE8N135-F1
#
_cell.length_a   1.000
_cell.length_b   1.000
_cell.length_c   1.000
_cell.angle_alpha   90.00
_cell.angle_beta   90.00
_cell.angle_gamma   90.00
#
_symmetry.space_group_name_H-M   'P 1'
#
loop_
_entity.id
_entity.type
_entity.pdbx_description
1 polymer ?
#
loop_
_entity_poly.entity_id
_entity_poly.type
_entity_poly.pdbx_seq_one_letter_code
_entity_poly.pdbx_strand_id
1 'polypeptide(L)'
;MNSSKGLKILERLEKTYPEANASAVRLELWDPYFALVARLLSAGKPADAVKMIVKGFGALGFSITAYPPVGNLKRPQLKVERWGMMNEFVPWAFNNLSRAYEGLAPELCAPAKKYAQTAYSVAVGERESIGDVFLELL
;
A
#
# COMPACT_ATOMS: atom_id res chain seq x y z
N MET A 1 19.63 -1.56 -5.45
CA MET A 1 18.73 -2.01 -6.54
C MET A 1 18.39 -0.82 -7.43
N ASN A 2 18.70 -0.87 -8.73
CA ASN A 2 18.37 0.19 -9.68
C ASN A 2 16.85 0.19 -9.92
N SER A 3 16.13 1.26 -9.57
CA SER A 3 14.67 1.34 -9.64
C SER A 3 14.13 1.08 -11.06
N SER A 4 14.86 1.46 -12.10
CA SER A 4 14.49 1.18 -13.51
C SER A 4 14.52 -0.32 -13.83
N LYS A 5 15.51 -1.05 -13.31
CA LYS A 5 15.60 -2.51 -13.47
C LYS A 5 14.47 -3.22 -12.70
N GLY A 6 14.12 -2.73 -11.51
CA GLY A 6 13.01 -3.26 -10.71
C GLY A 6 11.66 -3.14 -11.43
N LEU A 7 11.37 -1.98 -12.02
CA LEU A 7 10.13 -1.76 -12.78
C LEU A 7 10.03 -2.68 -14.00
N LYS A 8 11.13 -2.89 -14.75
CA LYS A 8 11.15 -3.83 -15.89
C LYS A 8 10.90 -5.29 -15.47
N ILE A 9 11.37 -5.69 -14.30
CA ILE A 9 11.11 -7.04 -13.77
C ILE A 9 9.64 -7.17 -13.37
N LEU A 10 9.08 -6.17 -12.70
CA LEU A 10 7.66 -6.11 -12.36
C LEU A 10 6.76 -6.21 -13.60
N GLU A 11 7.07 -5.49 -14.67
CA GLU A 11 6.33 -5.59 -15.94
C GLU A 11 6.35 -7.00 -16.54
N ARG A 12 7.43 -7.76 -16.33
CA ARG A 12 7.50 -9.15 -16.76
C ARG A 12 6.68 -10.06 -15.86
N LEU A 13 6.76 -9.86 -14.54
CA LEU A 13 5.96 -10.62 -13.56
C LEU A 13 4.46 -10.41 -13.78
N GLU A 14 4.02 -9.18 -14.07
CA GLU A 14 2.62 -8.86 -14.38
C GLU A 14 2.11 -9.64 -15.60
N LYS A 15 2.98 -9.90 -16.60
CA LYS A 15 2.65 -10.71 -17.79
C LYS A 15 2.66 -12.20 -17.49
N THR A 16 3.56 -12.67 -16.64
CA THR A 16 3.65 -14.08 -16.22
C THR A 16 2.47 -14.47 -15.34
N TYR A 17 1.99 -13.56 -14.50
CA TYR A 17 0.90 -13.77 -13.56
C TYR A 17 -0.25 -12.79 -13.83
N PRO A 18 -1.00 -12.98 -14.94
CA PRO A 18 -2.10 -12.12 -15.29
C PRO A 18 -3.21 -12.20 -14.22
N GLU A 19 -4.00 -11.13 -14.12
CA GLU A 19 -5.14 -11.10 -13.21
C GLU A 19 -6.24 -12.02 -13.72
N ALA A 20 -6.39 -13.19 -13.11
CA ALA A 20 -7.41 -14.16 -13.48
C ALA A 20 -8.82 -13.70 -13.04
N ASN A 21 -8.93 -13.11 -11.86
CA ASN A 21 -10.12 -12.43 -11.36
C ASN A 21 -9.73 -11.41 -10.29
N ALA A 22 -10.62 -10.44 -10.01
CA ALA A 22 -10.36 -9.31 -9.10
C ALA A 22 -10.09 -9.70 -7.62
N SER A 23 -10.22 -10.98 -7.25
CA SER A 23 -9.93 -11.51 -5.91
C SER A 23 -8.73 -12.47 -5.87
N ALA A 24 -8.15 -12.81 -7.02
CA ALA A 24 -7.09 -13.79 -7.09
C ALA A 24 -5.83 -13.23 -6.44
N VAL A 25 -5.35 -13.92 -5.39
CA VAL A 25 -4.08 -13.59 -4.75
C VAL A 25 -2.95 -13.96 -5.70
N ARG A 26 -2.05 -13.01 -5.93
CA ARG A 26 -0.83 -13.13 -6.74
C ARG A 26 0.39 -12.95 -5.83
N LEU A 27 0.74 -14.04 -5.15
CA LEU A 27 1.76 -14.04 -4.10
C LEU A 27 3.12 -13.49 -4.57
N GLU A 28 3.51 -13.75 -5.81
CA GLU A 28 4.79 -13.32 -6.37
C GLU A 28 4.88 -11.82 -6.69
N LEU A 29 3.75 -11.09 -6.62
CA LEU A 29 3.66 -9.69 -7.08
C LEU A 29 3.63 -8.68 -5.93
N TRP A 30 3.06 -9.02 -4.77
CA TRP A 30 2.88 -8.03 -3.70
C TRP A 30 4.22 -7.53 -3.12
N ASP A 31 5.16 -8.43 -2.86
CA ASP A 31 6.44 -8.09 -2.24
C ASP A 31 7.27 -7.16 -3.12
N PRO A 32 7.46 -7.45 -4.44
CA PRO A 32 8.12 -6.50 -5.34
C PRO A 32 7.46 -5.12 -5.42
N TYR A 33 6.14 -5.01 -5.32
CA TYR A 33 5.47 -3.72 -5.29
C TYR A 33 5.79 -2.96 -3.99
N PHE A 34 5.63 -3.62 -2.83
CA PHE A 34 5.90 -3.02 -1.53
C PHE A 34 7.37 -2.63 -1.37
N ALA A 35 8.31 -3.45 -1.85
CA ALA A 35 9.74 -3.16 -1.82
C ALA A 35 10.14 -1.87 -2.56
N LEU A 36 9.38 -1.45 -3.58
CA LEU A 36 9.63 -0.19 -4.29
C LEU A 36 9.14 1.06 -3.53
N VAL A 37 8.17 0.91 -2.62
CA VAL A 37 7.51 2.03 -1.93
C VAL A 37 8.49 2.89 -1.17
N ALA A 38 9.35 2.28 -0.33
CA ALA A 38 10.34 3.02 0.45
C ALA A 38 11.28 3.85 -0.44
N ARG A 39 11.71 3.28 -1.59
CA ARG A 39 12.55 4.00 -2.54
C ARG A 39 11.83 5.16 -3.21
N LEU A 40 10.57 4.99 -3.57
CA LEU A 40 9.76 6.04 -4.20
C LEU A 40 9.52 7.20 -3.23
N LEU A 41 9.23 6.89 -1.96
CA LEU A 41 9.09 7.91 -0.91
C LEU A 41 10.40 8.66 -0.69
N SER A 42 11.53 7.98 -0.53
CA SER A 42 12.85 8.63 -0.40
C SER A 42 13.24 9.46 -1.63
N ALA A 43 12.72 9.12 -2.81
CA ALA A 43 12.97 9.86 -4.06
C ALA A 43 11.98 11.02 -4.29
N GLY A 44 11.11 11.35 -3.33
CA GLY A 44 10.13 12.43 -3.47
C GLY A 44 9.02 12.11 -4.48
N LYS A 45 8.69 10.83 -4.66
CA LYS A 45 7.65 10.35 -5.60
C LYS A 45 6.46 9.70 -4.88
N PRO A 46 5.74 10.43 -4.01
CA PRO A 46 4.67 9.86 -3.21
C PRO A 46 3.49 9.34 -4.04
N ALA A 47 3.18 9.96 -5.19
CA ALA A 47 2.08 9.50 -6.04
C ALA A 47 2.38 8.12 -6.67
N ASP A 48 3.63 7.90 -7.09
CA ASP A 48 4.09 6.60 -7.56
C ASP A 48 4.09 5.57 -6.42
N ALA A 49 4.44 5.99 -5.20
CA ALA A 49 4.38 5.13 -4.02
C ALA A 49 2.94 4.66 -3.73
N VAL A 50 1.95 5.57 -3.78
CA VAL A 50 0.52 5.21 -3.67
C VAL A 50 0.14 4.17 -4.73
N LYS A 51 0.55 4.37 -5.98
CA LYS A 51 0.27 3.42 -7.07
C LYS A 51 0.85 2.04 -6.80
N MET A 52 2.08 1.94 -6.30
CA MET A 52 2.70 0.65 -5.95
C MET A 52 2.01 0.00 -4.75
N ILE A 53 1.65 0.76 -3.72
CA ILE A 53 0.89 0.25 -2.57
C ILE A 53 -0.45 -0.34 -3.03
N VAL A 54 -1.21 0.37 -3.87
CA VAL A 54 -2.50 -0.12 -4.41
C VAL A 54 -2.32 -1.39 -5.23
N LYS A 55 -1.28 -1.47 -6.07
CA LYS A 55 -0.97 -2.68 -6.82
C LYS A 55 -0.61 -3.86 -5.91
N GLY A 56 0.20 -3.63 -4.86
CA GLY A 56 0.55 -4.65 -3.87
C GLY A 56 -0.67 -5.17 -3.10
N PHE A 57 -1.56 -4.27 -2.69
CA PHE A 57 -2.85 -4.64 -2.10
C PHE A 57 -3.72 -5.44 -3.06
N GLY A 58 -3.82 -5.03 -4.33
CA GLY A 58 -4.54 -5.79 -5.36
C GLY A 58 -3.96 -7.19 -5.57
N ALA A 59 -2.62 -7.33 -5.52
CA ALA A 59 -1.96 -8.63 -5.56
C ALA A 59 -2.26 -9.51 -4.32
N LEU A 60 -2.58 -8.91 -3.17
CA LEU A 60 -3.07 -9.61 -1.98
C LEU A 60 -4.59 -9.83 -1.98
N GLY A 61 -5.29 -9.50 -3.07
CA GLY A 61 -6.75 -9.68 -3.20
C GLY A 61 -7.61 -8.59 -2.54
N PHE A 62 -6.98 -7.52 -2.03
CA PHE A 62 -7.71 -6.36 -1.50
C PHE A 62 -8.42 -5.61 -2.63
N SER A 63 -9.56 -5.01 -2.29
CA SER A 63 -10.20 -3.98 -3.11
C SER A 63 -10.08 -2.66 -2.37
N ILE A 64 -9.25 -1.76 -2.88
CA ILE A 64 -8.96 -0.46 -2.26
C ILE A 64 -9.10 0.64 -3.29
N THR A 65 -9.87 1.66 -2.90
CA THR A 65 -9.90 2.95 -3.58
C THR A 65 -8.91 3.87 -2.87
N ALA A 66 -7.78 4.18 -3.50
CA ALA A 66 -6.78 5.10 -2.98
C ALA A 66 -6.23 5.93 -4.13
N TYR A 67 -6.70 7.17 -4.26
CA TYR A 67 -6.18 8.11 -5.25
C TYR A 67 -5.83 9.46 -4.61
N PRO A 68 -4.63 10.00 -4.90
CA PRO A 68 -4.32 11.38 -4.58
C PRO A 68 -5.18 12.31 -5.44
N PRO A 69 -5.32 13.60 -5.08
CA PRO A 69 -6.11 14.52 -5.87
C PRO A 69 -5.47 14.67 -7.26
N VAL A 70 -6.20 14.28 -8.31
CA VAL A 70 -5.78 14.50 -9.70
C VAL A 70 -6.49 15.75 -10.20
N GLY A 71 -5.78 16.88 -10.16
CA GLY A 71 -6.32 18.19 -10.54
C GLY A 71 -7.40 18.72 -9.59
N ASN A 72 -8.18 19.70 -10.05
CA ASN A 72 -9.14 20.44 -9.22
C ASN A 72 -10.50 19.73 -9.00
N LEU A 73 -10.68 18.51 -9.53
CA LEU A 73 -12.03 17.97 -9.77
C LEU A 73 -12.46 16.81 -8.89
N LYS A 74 -11.54 16.13 -8.17
CA LYS A 74 -11.91 15.01 -7.30
C LYS A 74 -11.28 15.16 -5.92
N ARG A 75 -12.13 15.09 -4.88
CA ARG A 75 -11.66 14.97 -3.50
C ARG A 75 -10.83 13.70 -3.38
N PRO A 76 -9.68 13.75 -2.69
CA PRO A 76 -8.88 12.56 -2.45
C PRO A 76 -9.70 11.54 -1.66
N GLN A 77 -9.52 10.26 -1.97
CA GLN A 77 -10.24 9.18 -1.32
C GLN A 77 -9.30 8.07 -0.88
N LEU A 78 -9.60 7.52 0.29
CA LEU A 78 -9.04 6.28 0.80
C LEU A 78 -10.16 5.43 1.41
N LYS A 79 -10.46 4.29 0.78
CA LYS A 79 -11.47 3.34 1.24
C LYS A 79 -11.06 1.91 0.94
N VAL A 80 -11.12 1.05 1.96
CA VAL A 80 -11.02 -0.40 1.79
C VAL A 80 -12.42 -0.94 1.57
N GLU A 81 -12.72 -1.39 0.37
CA GLU A 81 -14.02 -2.02 0.03
C GLU A 81 -14.03 -3.49 0.42
N ARG A 82 -12.87 -4.16 0.30
CA ARG A 82 -12.70 -5.56 0.68
C ARG A 82 -11.28 -5.78 1.18
N TRP A 83 -11.17 -6.39 2.35
CA TRP A 83 -9.90 -6.89 2.89
C TRP A 83 -9.43 -8.11 2.10
N GLY A 84 -8.13 -8.19 1.86
CA GLY A 84 -7.50 -9.33 1.20
C GLY A 84 -6.76 -10.23 2.18
N MET A 85 -5.78 -10.97 1.68
CA MET A 85 -4.90 -11.80 2.48
C MET A 85 -4.05 -10.93 3.42
N MET A 86 -4.23 -11.12 4.72
CA MET A 86 -3.45 -10.42 5.73
C MET A 86 -2.05 -11.05 5.87
N ASN A 87 -1.02 -10.21 5.99
CA ASN A 87 0.33 -10.61 6.37
C ASN A 87 1.01 -9.47 7.14
N GLU A 88 2.22 -9.71 7.63
CA GLU A 88 3.01 -8.77 8.42
C GLU A 88 3.38 -7.47 7.69
N PHE A 89 3.27 -7.44 6.35
CA PHE A 89 3.57 -6.25 5.54
C PHE A 89 2.33 -5.38 5.24
N VAL A 90 1.11 -5.89 5.44
CA VAL A 90 -0.13 -5.08 5.25
C VAL A 90 -0.16 -3.86 6.18
N PRO A 91 0.17 -3.97 7.50
CA PRO A 91 0.24 -2.79 8.37
C PRO A 91 1.28 -1.79 7.90
N TRP A 92 2.46 -2.27 7.49
CA TRP A 92 3.54 -1.45 6.95
C TRP A 92 3.11 -0.71 5.68
N ALA A 93 2.37 -1.36 4.78
CA ALA A 93 1.88 -0.74 3.54
C ALA A 93 0.87 0.39 3.82
N PHE A 94 -0.07 0.21 4.75
CA PHE A 94 -0.97 1.27 5.17
C PHE A 94 -0.24 2.42 5.89
N ASN A 95 0.78 2.13 6.70
CA ASN A 95 1.58 3.18 7.31
C ASN A 95 2.34 4.01 6.26
N ASN A 96 2.95 3.36 5.26
CA ASN A 96 3.61 4.07 4.17
C ASN A 96 2.61 4.81 3.25
N LEU A 97 1.35 4.36 3.20
CA LEU A 97 0.29 5.11 2.54
C LEU A 97 0.00 6.42 3.26
N SER A 98 -0.02 6.42 4.61
CA SER A 98 -0.10 7.66 5.40
C SER A 98 1.06 8.60 5.08
N ARG A 99 2.29 8.09 5.03
CA ARG A 99 3.49 8.87 4.69
C ARG A 99 3.43 9.46 3.29
N ALA A 100 2.92 8.70 2.31
CA ALA A 100 2.72 9.21 0.96
C ALA A 100 1.69 10.35 0.92
N TYR A 101 0.67 10.29 1.78
CA TYR A 101 -0.37 11.31 1.85
C TYR A 101 0.04 12.61 2.55
N GLU A 102 1.10 12.62 3.36
CA GLU A 102 1.57 13.83 4.08
C GLU A 102 1.76 15.04 3.17
N GLY A 103 2.25 14.82 1.94
CA GLY A 103 2.43 15.88 0.95
C GLY A 103 1.36 15.93 -0.16
N LEU A 104 0.46 14.94 -0.23
CA LEU A 104 -0.51 14.81 -1.33
C LEU A 104 -1.96 15.11 -0.93
N ALA A 105 -2.36 14.63 0.25
CA ALA A 105 -3.71 14.75 0.80
C ALA A 105 -3.64 14.47 2.31
N PRO A 106 -3.17 15.44 3.12
CA PRO A 106 -2.99 15.26 4.57
C PRO A 106 -4.24 14.76 5.29
N GLU A 107 -5.43 15.07 4.77
CA GLU A 107 -6.72 14.59 5.28
C GLU A 107 -6.87 13.06 5.24
N LEU A 108 -6.10 12.36 4.40
CA LEU A 108 -6.10 10.90 4.29
C LEU A 108 -5.09 10.19 5.19
N CYS A 109 -4.18 10.93 5.87
CA CYS A 109 -3.19 10.34 6.77
C CYS A 109 -3.87 9.62 7.95
N ALA A 110 -4.81 10.28 8.64
CA ALA A 110 -5.49 9.66 9.79
C ALA A 110 -6.29 8.39 9.41
N PRO A 111 -7.09 8.37 8.32
CA PRO A 111 -7.68 7.15 7.81
C PRO A 111 -6.66 6.04 7.48
N ALA A 112 -5.53 6.39 6.84
CA ALA A 112 -4.50 5.42 6.50
C ALA A 112 -3.87 4.78 7.75
N LYS A 113 -3.55 5.59 8.77
CA LYS A 113 -3.06 5.10 10.06
C LYS A 113 -4.07 4.19 10.75
N LYS A 114 -5.36 4.53 10.71
CA LYS A 114 -6.42 3.68 11.27
C LYS A 114 -6.49 2.32 10.55
N TYR A 115 -6.35 2.28 9.24
CA TYR A 115 -6.27 1.00 8.51
C TYR A 115 -5.00 0.23 8.86
N ALA A 116 -3.86 0.89 9.08
CA ALA A 116 -2.64 0.24 9.57
C ALA A 116 -2.84 -0.40 10.94
N GLN A 117 -3.49 0.29 11.88
CA GLN A 117 -3.85 -0.22 13.20
C GLN A 117 -4.77 -1.45 13.11
N THR A 118 -5.80 -1.39 12.26
CA THR A 118 -6.69 -2.53 12.03
C THR A 118 -5.94 -3.71 11.44
N ALA A 119 -5.12 -3.48 10.40
CA ALA A 119 -4.33 -4.53 9.78
C ALA A 119 -3.36 -5.18 10.77
N TYR A 120 -2.73 -4.38 11.63
CA TYR A 120 -1.83 -4.88 12.69
C TYR A 120 -2.58 -5.82 13.63
N SER A 121 -3.75 -5.37 14.10
CA SER A 121 -4.57 -6.14 15.04
C SER A 121 -5.02 -7.48 14.45
N VAL A 122 -5.32 -7.52 13.15
CA VAL A 122 -5.68 -8.77 12.47
C VAL A 122 -4.46 -9.68 12.25
N ALA A 123 -3.30 -9.12 11.90
CA ALA A 123 -2.09 -9.90 11.61
C ALA A 123 -1.44 -10.48 12.87
N VAL A 124 -1.42 -9.72 13.96
CA VAL A 124 -0.73 -10.08 15.22
C VAL A 124 -1.70 -10.70 16.23
N GLY A 125 -2.99 -10.34 16.16
CA GLY A 125 -4.00 -10.77 17.12
C GLY A 125 -4.16 -9.84 18.33
N GLU A 126 -3.39 -8.75 18.39
CA GLU A 126 -3.44 -7.73 19.45
C GLU A 126 -3.12 -6.33 18.90
N ARG A 127 -3.30 -5.28 19.71
CA ARG A 127 -2.99 -3.88 19.34
C ARG A 127 -1.93 -3.24 20.23
N GLU A 128 -1.71 -3.78 21.41
CA GLU A 128 -0.97 -3.17 22.52
C GLU A 128 0.50 -2.92 22.13
N SER A 129 1.10 -3.85 21.41
CA SER A 129 2.47 -3.81 20.91
C SER A 129 2.66 -2.98 19.63
N ILE A 130 1.62 -2.30 19.11
CA ILE A 130 1.74 -1.58 17.84
C ILE A 130 2.80 -0.48 17.90
N GLY A 131 2.96 0.17 19.05
CA GLY A 131 3.95 1.22 19.27
C GLY A 131 5.39 0.72 19.18
N ASP A 132 5.63 -0.55 19.49
CA ASP A 132 6.97 -1.16 19.46
C ASP A 132 7.45 -1.36 18.01
N VAL A 133 6.51 -1.50 17.07
CA VAL A 133 6.80 -1.72 15.65
C VAL A 133 6.60 -0.45 14.83
N PHE A 134 5.58 0.33 15.16
CA PHE A 134 5.15 1.50 14.42
C PHE A 134 4.85 2.67 15.37
N LEU A 135 5.89 3.38 15.81
CA LEU A 135 5.78 4.58 16.65
C LEU A 135 4.80 5.64 16.07
N GLU A 136 4.72 5.74 14.74
CA GLU A 136 3.87 6.68 14.01
C GLU A 136 2.36 6.38 14.12
N LEU A 137 1.99 5.20 14.65
CA LEU A 137 0.62 4.70 14.77
C LEU A 137 0.06 4.79 16.20
N LEU A 138 0.80 5.36 17.14
CA LEU A 138 0.32 5.70 18.48
C LEU A 138 -0.56 6.97 18.46
#